data_AF-A0A527ZB53-F1
#
_entry.id   AF-A0A527ZB53-F1
#
_cell.length_a   1.000
_cell.length_b   1.000
_cell.length_c   1.000
_cell.angle_alpha   90.00
_cell.angle_beta   90.00
_cell.angle_gamma   90.00
#
_symmetry.space_group_name_H-M   'P 1'
#
loop_
_entity.id
_entity.type
_entity.pdbx_description
1 polymer ?
#
loop_
_entity_poly.entity_id
_entity_poly.type
_entity_poly.pdbx_seq_one_letter_code
_entity_poly.pdbx_strand_id
1 'polypeptide(L)'
;CKGGTIMYLRMNFLQQPFDNVKARQAMLHLVDQEAFMRVAYPDPRFSQTVTSIFGNNPLYSNDENTGWYKKGGDPERAKQLFQEAGYSGEKIVILQPTDWPESSNASQLLADMLRKIGVNAELAPSDWGGVEKRRKSKGPVEDGGWNILISDYSGYNPINTPFLLANGEDAFYGWPKNDEYEALRAKWIEVDTLEEQQALAREMQGLWWDFVGGVLLG
;
A
#
# COMPACT_ATOMS: atom_id res chain seq x y z
N CYS A 1 0.83 -18.56 12.86
CA CYS A 1 0.93 -18.94 11.44
C CYS A 1 2.36 -18.74 10.96
N LYS A 2 3.07 -19.81 10.56
CA LYS A 2 4.37 -19.72 9.90
C LYS A 2 4.12 -19.82 8.39
N GLY A 3 4.22 -18.70 7.67
CA GLY A 3 4.02 -18.62 6.22
C GLY A 3 2.72 -17.94 5.80
N GLY A 4 2.82 -17.05 4.80
CA GLY A 4 1.75 -16.25 4.23
C GLY A 4 2.35 -15.08 3.44
N THR A 5 1.64 -14.61 2.41
CA THR A 5 1.95 -13.33 1.74
C THR A 5 1.10 -12.24 2.37
N ILE A 6 1.50 -10.98 2.20
CA ILE A 6 0.69 -9.83 2.59
C ILE A 6 0.25 -9.14 1.31
N MET A 7 -1.06 -8.99 1.16
CA MET A 7 -1.63 -8.23 0.07
C MET A 7 -1.57 -6.74 0.39
N TYR A 8 -1.14 -5.94 -0.57
CA TYR A 8 -1.01 -4.49 -0.42
C TYR A 8 -1.49 -3.75 -1.65
N LEU A 9 -1.87 -2.49 -1.43
CA LEU A 9 -2.12 -1.48 -2.43
C LEU A 9 -0.93 -0.53 -2.45
N ARG A 10 -0.27 -0.45 -3.62
CA ARG A 10 0.78 0.50 -3.91
C ARG A 10 0.23 1.68 -4.69
N MET A 11 0.59 2.87 -4.23
CA MET A 11 0.35 4.10 -4.96
C MET A 11 1.65 4.54 -5.63
N ASN A 12 1.51 5.12 -6.82
CA ASN A 12 2.62 5.72 -7.54
C ASN A 12 2.82 7.17 -7.08
N PHE A 13 3.88 7.42 -6.32
CA PHE A 13 4.23 8.73 -5.74
C PHE A 13 4.59 9.77 -6.81
N LEU A 14 4.83 9.35 -8.05
CA LEU A 14 5.13 10.25 -9.16
C LEU A 14 3.86 10.76 -9.86
N GLN A 15 2.67 10.25 -9.49
CA GLN A 15 1.42 10.55 -10.17
C GLN A 15 0.46 11.26 -9.23
N GLN A 16 -0.15 12.35 -9.71
CA GLN A 16 -1.26 12.97 -9.01
C GLN A 16 -2.45 12.01 -8.87
N PRO A 17 -3.23 12.08 -7.77
CA PRO A 17 -3.02 12.94 -6.60
C PRO A 17 -2.07 12.32 -5.55
N PHE A 18 -1.45 11.17 -5.82
CA PHE A 18 -0.66 10.40 -4.85
C PHE A 18 0.76 10.88 -4.64
N ASP A 19 1.21 11.92 -5.35
CA ASP A 19 2.34 12.76 -4.94
C ASP A 19 2.05 13.51 -3.62
N ASN A 20 0.77 13.82 -3.35
CA ASN A 20 0.32 14.41 -2.09
C ASN A 20 0.01 13.34 -1.01
N VAL A 21 0.59 13.52 0.18
CA VAL A 21 0.38 12.61 1.32
C VAL A 21 -1.09 12.51 1.74
N LYS A 22 -1.88 13.58 1.60
CA LYS A 22 -3.30 13.57 1.96
C LYS A 22 -4.12 12.59 1.13
N ALA A 23 -3.83 12.48 -0.17
CA ALA A 23 -4.48 11.48 -1.01
C ALA A 23 -4.09 10.05 -0.62
N ARG A 24 -2.84 9.85 -0.20
CA ARG A 24 -2.39 8.54 0.29
C ARG A 24 -3.03 8.19 1.63
N GLN A 25 -3.15 9.15 2.55
CA GLN A 25 -3.88 9.01 3.82
C GLN A 25 -5.37 8.72 3.57
N ALA A 26 -5.97 9.29 2.51
CA ALA A 26 -7.34 8.98 2.11
C ALA A 26 -7.52 7.47 1.84
N MET A 27 -6.53 6.84 1.21
CA MET A 27 -6.58 5.39 0.93
C MET A 27 -6.53 4.54 2.20
N LEU A 28 -5.79 4.94 3.23
CA LEU A 28 -5.79 4.26 4.53
C LEU A 28 -7.16 4.30 5.20
N HIS A 29 -7.88 5.42 5.08
CA HIS A 29 -9.26 5.52 5.57
C HIS A 29 -10.25 4.76 4.70
N LEU A 30 -10.07 4.76 3.38
CA LEU A 30 -11.01 4.11 2.46
C LEU A 30 -10.97 2.58 2.58
N VAL A 31 -9.79 2.00 2.72
CA VAL A 31 -9.59 0.54 2.71
C VAL A 31 -10.15 -0.09 3.98
N ASP A 32 -11.08 -1.03 3.80
CA ASP A 32 -11.52 -1.97 4.83
C ASP A 32 -10.89 -3.34 4.53
N GLN A 33 -9.88 -3.73 5.32
CA GLN A 33 -9.14 -4.96 5.10
C GLN A 33 -10.04 -6.21 5.12
N GLU A 34 -11.09 -6.25 5.96
CA GLU A 34 -12.00 -7.40 6.00
C GLU A 34 -12.82 -7.51 4.72
N ALA A 35 -13.25 -6.38 4.15
CA ALA A 35 -13.95 -6.36 2.87
C ALA A 35 -13.04 -6.83 1.72
N PHE A 36 -11.79 -6.35 1.68
CA PHE A 36 -10.80 -6.77 0.69
C PHE A 36 -10.46 -8.26 0.81
N MET A 37 -10.21 -8.74 2.03
CA MET A 37 -9.94 -10.16 2.26
C MET A 37 -11.13 -11.06 1.94
N ARG A 38 -12.37 -10.61 2.13
CA ARG A 38 -13.55 -11.38 1.75
C ARG A 38 -13.72 -11.56 0.24
N VAL A 39 -13.32 -10.56 -0.56
CA VAL A 39 -13.41 -10.67 -2.04
C VAL A 39 -12.21 -11.39 -2.66
N ALA A 40 -11.03 -11.28 -2.04
CA ALA A 40 -9.81 -11.98 -2.47
C ALA A 40 -9.82 -13.45 -2.01
N TYR A 41 -10.13 -13.69 -0.73
CA TYR A 41 -10.09 -15.00 -0.08
C TYR A 41 -11.42 -15.25 0.68
N PRO A 42 -12.47 -15.74 0.00
CA PRO A 42 -13.81 -15.89 0.59
C PRO A 42 -13.89 -16.84 1.79
N ASP A 43 -12.94 -17.78 1.93
CA ASP A 43 -12.84 -18.63 3.10
C ASP A 43 -11.97 -17.93 4.17
N PRO A 44 -12.56 -17.53 5.31
CA PRO A 44 -11.89 -16.71 6.33
C PRO A 44 -10.74 -17.45 7.03
N ARG A 45 -10.55 -18.75 6.78
CA ARG A 45 -9.39 -19.49 7.30
C ARG A 45 -8.08 -19.14 6.58
N PHE A 46 -8.17 -18.53 5.40
CA PHE A 46 -7.00 -18.20 4.57
C PHE A 46 -6.62 -16.72 4.59
N SER A 47 -7.34 -15.89 5.34
CA SER A 47 -7.10 -14.45 5.40
C SER A 47 -7.28 -13.90 6.81
N GLN A 48 -6.62 -12.78 7.08
CA GLN A 48 -6.74 -12.02 8.33
C GLN A 48 -6.35 -10.58 8.05
N THR A 49 -6.64 -9.66 8.97
CA THR A 49 -6.17 -8.28 8.87
C THR A 49 -4.72 -8.17 9.36
N VAL A 50 -3.98 -7.21 8.82
CA VAL A 50 -2.60 -6.92 9.19
C VAL A 50 -2.34 -5.41 9.14
N THR A 51 -1.84 -4.87 10.25
CA THR A 51 -1.55 -3.43 10.39
C THR A 51 -0.08 -3.14 10.66
N SER A 52 0.72 -4.17 10.90
CA SER A 52 2.17 -4.07 11.01
C SER A 52 2.79 -4.13 9.62
N ILE A 53 3.70 -3.21 9.29
CA ILE A 53 4.47 -3.29 8.03
C ILE A 53 5.40 -4.50 7.99
N PHE A 54 5.73 -5.04 9.17
CA PHE A 54 6.47 -6.27 9.40
C PHE A 54 5.57 -7.51 9.44
N GLY A 55 4.31 -7.38 9.02
CA GLY A 55 3.42 -8.50 8.91
C GLY A 55 3.07 -9.15 10.24
N ASN A 56 3.09 -10.48 10.26
CA ASN A 56 2.86 -11.30 11.45
C ASN A 56 4.17 -11.81 12.07
N ASN A 57 5.27 -11.08 11.90
CA ASN A 57 6.54 -11.43 12.51
C ASN A 57 6.40 -11.48 14.06
N PRO A 58 6.70 -12.61 14.72
CA PRO A 58 6.53 -12.74 16.17
C PRO A 58 7.52 -11.90 17.00
N LEU A 59 8.59 -11.38 16.38
CA LEU A 59 9.67 -10.71 17.09
C LEU A 59 9.48 -9.19 17.17
N TYR A 60 9.03 -8.54 16.10
CA TYR A 60 9.03 -7.08 16.01
C TYR A 60 7.80 -6.48 15.29
N SER A 61 6.78 -7.28 14.98
CA SER A 61 5.49 -6.71 14.58
C SER A 61 4.90 -5.89 15.72
N ASN A 62 4.34 -4.74 15.37
CA ASN A 62 3.84 -3.76 16.33
C ASN A 62 2.63 -3.00 15.76
N ASP A 63 2.02 -2.16 16.58
CA ASP A 63 0.81 -1.40 16.26
C ASP A 63 1.04 0.13 16.28
N GLU A 64 2.30 0.56 16.23
CA GLU A 64 2.68 1.98 16.26
C GLU A 64 2.00 2.75 15.13
N ASN A 65 1.45 3.92 15.44
CA ASN A 65 0.75 4.82 14.52
C ASN A 65 -0.39 4.18 13.68
N THR A 66 -1.04 3.12 14.19
CA THR A 66 -2.17 2.48 13.47
C THR A 66 -3.54 3.05 13.85
N GLY A 67 -3.67 3.62 15.05
CA GLY A 67 -4.98 3.89 15.68
C GLY A 67 -5.92 4.81 14.88
N TRP A 68 -5.39 5.72 14.07
CA TRP A 68 -6.17 6.71 13.33
C TRP A 68 -6.83 6.15 12.06
N TYR A 69 -6.32 5.05 11.49
CA TYR A 69 -6.92 4.40 10.32
C TYR A 69 -7.26 2.93 10.53
N LYS A 70 -6.89 2.30 11.65
CA LYS A 70 -7.05 0.85 11.91
C LYS A 70 -8.47 0.32 11.71
N LYS A 71 -9.50 1.16 11.86
CA LYS A 71 -10.89 0.76 11.58
C LYS A 71 -11.16 0.60 10.07
N GLY A 72 -10.42 1.32 9.22
CA GLY A 72 -10.64 1.37 7.78
C GLY A 72 -12.05 1.82 7.41
N GLY A 73 -12.43 1.60 6.15
CA GLY A 73 -13.82 1.66 5.72
C GLY A 73 -14.56 2.96 6.03
N ASP A 74 -13.89 4.11 5.96
CA ASP A 74 -14.45 5.45 6.14
C ASP A 74 -14.40 6.25 4.82
N PRO A 75 -15.38 6.04 3.91
CA PRO A 75 -15.45 6.72 2.63
C PRO A 75 -15.59 8.24 2.76
N GLU A 76 -16.26 8.74 3.80
CA GLU A 76 -16.45 10.18 4.00
C GLU A 76 -15.15 10.86 4.39
N ARG A 77 -14.37 10.25 5.30
CA ARG A 77 -13.04 10.77 5.64
C ARG A 77 -12.08 10.69 4.46
N ALA A 78 -12.12 9.60 3.70
CA ALA A 78 -11.32 9.48 2.47
C ALA A 78 -11.67 10.58 1.46
N LYS A 79 -12.96 10.85 1.24
CA LYS A 79 -13.42 11.92 0.35
C LYS A 79 -12.92 13.30 0.78
N GLN A 80 -13.00 13.62 2.07
CA GLN A 80 -12.44 14.87 2.61
C GLN A 80 -10.95 14.98 2.36
N LEU A 81 -10.19 13.92 2.60
CA LEU A 81 -8.74 13.92 2.40
C LEU A 81 -8.34 14.04 0.93
N PHE A 82 -9.11 13.47 -0.01
CA PHE A 82 -8.92 13.72 -1.44
C PHE A 82 -9.16 15.20 -1.80
N GLN A 83 -10.17 15.84 -1.22
CA GLN A 83 -10.40 17.28 -1.40
C GLN A 83 -9.26 18.12 -0.80
N GLU A 84 -8.81 17.81 0.42
CA GLU A 84 -7.65 18.43 1.06
C GLU A 84 -6.37 18.23 0.24
N ALA A 85 -6.26 17.11 -0.49
CA ALA A 85 -5.15 16.83 -1.39
C ALA A 85 -5.18 17.63 -2.70
N GLY A 86 -6.28 18.34 -2.98
CA GLY A 86 -6.48 19.10 -4.22
C GLY A 86 -6.97 18.26 -5.41
N TYR A 87 -7.49 17.05 -5.16
CA TYR A 87 -8.02 16.20 -6.22
C TYR A 87 -9.17 16.89 -6.96
N SER A 88 -9.04 17.04 -8.28
CA SER A 88 -9.95 17.82 -9.12
C SER A 88 -10.66 16.98 -10.19
N GLY A 89 -10.59 15.65 -10.08
CA GLY A 89 -11.27 14.72 -11.00
C GLY A 89 -10.35 14.08 -12.04
N GLU A 90 -9.03 14.22 -11.87
CA GLU A 90 -8.02 13.57 -12.70
C GLU A 90 -8.24 12.05 -12.72
N LYS A 91 -7.89 11.42 -13.84
CA LYS A 91 -8.06 9.98 -14.00
C LYS A 91 -7.08 9.23 -13.11
N ILE A 92 -7.59 8.28 -12.33
CA ILE A 92 -6.80 7.33 -11.54
C ILE A 92 -6.88 5.97 -12.23
N VAL A 93 -5.75 5.51 -12.77
CA VAL A 93 -5.63 4.18 -13.38
C VAL A 93 -5.15 3.15 -12.36
N ILE A 94 -5.94 2.09 -12.22
CA ILE A 94 -5.65 0.92 -11.39
C ILE A 94 -5.27 -0.23 -12.31
N LEU A 95 -4.06 -0.78 -12.14
CA LEU A 95 -3.63 -1.96 -12.89
C LEU A 95 -4.37 -3.20 -12.37
N GLN A 96 -5.10 -3.89 -13.25
CA GLN A 96 -5.89 -5.07 -12.90
C GLN A 96 -5.30 -6.32 -13.58
N PRO A 97 -4.65 -7.23 -12.83
CA PRO A 97 -4.16 -8.49 -13.36
C PRO A 97 -5.31 -9.51 -13.48
N THR A 98 -5.87 -9.71 -14.67
CA THR A 98 -7.10 -10.49 -14.90
C THR A 98 -6.92 -12.00 -14.74
N ASP A 99 -5.70 -12.50 -14.85
CA ASP A 99 -5.30 -13.89 -14.65
C ASP A 99 -4.92 -14.22 -13.19
N TRP A 100 -4.95 -13.22 -12.29
CA TRP A 100 -4.79 -13.37 -10.86
C TRP A 100 -6.09 -12.97 -10.13
N PRO A 101 -7.02 -13.93 -9.88
CA PRO A 101 -8.37 -13.63 -9.41
C PRO A 101 -8.43 -12.80 -8.13
N GLU A 102 -7.57 -13.08 -7.15
CA GLU A 102 -7.55 -12.39 -5.86
C GLU A 102 -7.26 -10.90 -6.04
N SER A 103 -6.21 -10.57 -6.81
CA SER A 103 -5.85 -9.18 -7.10
C SER A 103 -6.82 -8.51 -8.08
N SER A 104 -7.39 -9.26 -9.02
CA SER A 104 -8.43 -8.76 -9.92
C SER A 104 -9.69 -8.35 -9.17
N ASN A 105 -10.15 -9.18 -8.23
CA ASN A 105 -11.34 -8.90 -7.41
C ASN A 105 -11.11 -7.71 -6.48
N ALA A 106 -9.94 -7.65 -5.83
CA ALA A 106 -9.54 -6.52 -5.00
C ALA A 106 -9.49 -5.21 -5.81
N SER A 107 -8.97 -5.24 -7.04
CA SER A 107 -8.91 -4.06 -7.92
C SER A 107 -10.30 -3.57 -8.31
N GLN A 108 -11.23 -4.47 -8.61
CA GLN A 108 -12.62 -4.13 -8.92
C GLN A 108 -13.33 -3.50 -7.71
N LEU A 109 -13.19 -4.10 -6.53
CA LEU A 109 -13.73 -3.53 -5.28
C LEU A 109 -13.18 -2.12 -5.04
N LEU A 110 -11.87 -1.93 -5.17
CA LEU A 110 -11.22 -0.63 -5.00
C LEU A 110 -11.77 0.41 -5.98
N ALA A 111 -11.88 0.06 -7.27
CA ALA A 111 -12.41 0.97 -8.28
C ALA A 111 -13.83 1.41 -7.96
N ASP A 112 -14.68 0.50 -7.50
CA ASP A 112 -16.06 0.81 -7.11
C ASP A 112 -16.14 1.68 -5.85
N MET A 113 -15.28 1.44 -4.86
CA MET A 113 -15.19 2.27 -3.66
C MET A 113 -14.76 3.70 -4.00
N LEU A 114 -13.75 3.85 -4.85
CA LEU A 114 -13.28 5.16 -5.32
C LEU A 114 -14.36 5.90 -6.11
N ARG A 115 -15.04 5.22 -7.05
CA ARG A 115 -16.14 5.83 -7.81
C ARG A 115 -17.29 6.31 -6.92
N LYS A 116 -17.63 5.55 -5.88
CA LYS A 116 -18.69 5.92 -4.91
C LYS A 116 -18.39 7.21 -4.16
N ILE A 117 -17.11 7.54 -3.94
CA ILE A 117 -16.70 8.80 -3.30
C ILE A 117 -16.44 9.93 -4.31
N GLY A 118 -16.69 9.70 -5.61
CA GLY A 118 -16.55 10.69 -6.67
C GLY A 118 -15.17 10.74 -7.32
N VAL A 119 -14.32 9.74 -7.10
CA VAL A 119 -13.02 9.62 -7.77
C VAL A 119 -13.18 8.97 -9.15
N ASN A 120 -12.56 9.57 -10.16
CA ASN A 120 -12.51 9.09 -11.53
C ASN A 120 -11.54 7.90 -11.68
N ALA A 121 -11.94 6.73 -11.18
CA ALA A 121 -11.15 5.51 -11.21
C ALA A 121 -11.45 4.63 -12.43
N GLU A 122 -10.40 4.29 -13.19
CA GLU A 122 -10.45 3.39 -14.33
C GLU A 122 -9.58 2.15 -14.09
N LEU A 123 -10.09 0.98 -14.48
CA LEU A 123 -9.33 -0.26 -14.47
C LEU A 123 -8.55 -0.39 -15.78
N ALA A 124 -7.29 -0.81 -15.69
CA ALA A 124 -6.47 -1.22 -16.82
C ALA A 124 -6.28 -2.74 -16.78
N PRO A 125 -7.22 -3.52 -17.33
CA PRO A 125 -7.13 -4.98 -17.34
C PRO A 125 -6.00 -5.45 -18.25
N SER A 126 -5.22 -6.41 -17.76
CA SER A 126 -4.18 -7.13 -18.49
C SER A 126 -3.87 -8.45 -17.77
N ASP A 127 -3.20 -9.39 -18.42
CA ASP A 127 -2.51 -10.46 -17.70
C ASP A 127 -1.37 -9.90 -16.80
N TRP A 128 -0.84 -10.74 -15.89
CA TRP A 128 0.24 -10.33 -14.99
C TRP A 128 1.46 -9.85 -15.76
N GLY A 129 1.84 -10.52 -16.86
CA GLY A 129 2.99 -10.12 -17.68
C GLY A 129 2.88 -8.69 -18.24
N GLY A 130 1.69 -8.29 -18.69
CA GLY A 130 1.42 -6.92 -19.11
C GLY A 130 1.41 -5.92 -17.95
N VAL A 131 0.87 -6.30 -16.79
CA VAL A 131 0.98 -5.49 -15.55
C VAL A 131 2.45 -5.29 -15.17
N GLU A 132 3.29 -6.33 -15.23
CA GLU A 132 4.72 -6.25 -14.92
C GLU A 132 5.49 -5.33 -15.85
N LYS A 133 5.12 -5.31 -17.13
CA LYS A 133 5.69 -4.39 -18.10
C LYS A 133 5.25 -2.96 -17.80
N ARG A 134 3.95 -2.73 -17.53
CA ARG A 134 3.39 -1.39 -17.34
C ARG A 134 3.78 -0.74 -16.01
N ARG A 135 3.89 -1.51 -14.92
CA ARG A 135 4.26 -0.98 -13.59
C ARG A 135 5.66 -0.37 -13.52
N LYS A 136 6.52 -0.62 -14.52
CA LYS A 136 7.82 0.04 -14.71
C LYS A 136 7.71 1.48 -15.21
N SER A 137 6.56 1.89 -15.76
CA SER A 137 6.38 3.23 -16.31
C SER A 137 6.32 4.28 -15.19
N LYS A 138 7.25 5.24 -15.24
CA LYS A 138 7.28 6.46 -14.41
C LYS A 138 6.52 7.64 -15.06
N GLY A 139 6.12 7.51 -16.33
CA GLY A 139 5.47 8.57 -17.11
C GLY A 139 4.02 8.83 -16.69
N PRO A 140 3.41 9.90 -17.21
CA PRO A 140 2.03 10.27 -16.91
C PRO A 140 1.03 9.19 -17.37
N VAL A 141 -0.17 9.21 -16.80
CA VAL A 141 -1.24 8.24 -17.09
C VAL A 141 -1.57 8.13 -18.58
N GLU A 142 -1.55 9.26 -19.28
CA GLU A 142 -1.82 9.42 -20.70
C GLU A 142 -0.81 8.66 -21.58
N ASP A 143 0.43 8.50 -21.10
CA ASP A 143 1.53 7.82 -21.79
C ASP A 143 1.74 6.39 -21.25
N GLY A 144 0.68 5.78 -20.71
CA GLY A 144 0.74 4.42 -20.16
C GLY A 144 1.23 4.34 -18.72
N GLY A 145 1.33 5.47 -18.01
CA GLY A 145 1.46 5.53 -16.56
C GLY A 145 0.30 4.87 -15.82
N TRP A 146 0.41 4.85 -14.49
CA TRP A 146 -0.52 4.17 -13.59
C TRP A 146 -0.46 4.79 -12.20
N ASN A 147 -1.57 4.76 -11.47
CA ASN A 147 -1.67 5.37 -10.15
C ASN A 147 -1.66 4.32 -9.03
N ILE A 148 -2.33 3.19 -9.25
CA ILE A 148 -2.49 2.14 -8.23
C ILE A 148 -2.21 0.75 -8.80
N LEU A 149 -1.55 -0.08 -8.00
CA LEU A 149 -1.36 -1.51 -8.20
C LEU A 149 -1.72 -2.24 -6.90
N ILE A 150 -2.40 -3.37 -7.00
CA ILE A 150 -2.53 -4.33 -5.91
C ILE A 150 -1.63 -5.53 -6.22
N SER A 151 -0.87 -5.96 -5.22
CA SER A 151 0.04 -7.10 -5.33
C SER A 151 0.29 -7.68 -3.94
N ASP A 152 1.19 -8.65 -3.83
CA ASP A 152 1.55 -9.26 -2.57
C ASP A 152 3.08 -9.27 -2.39
N TYR A 153 3.51 -9.38 -1.14
CA TYR A 153 4.92 -9.56 -0.82
C TYR A 153 5.08 -10.64 0.25
N SER A 154 6.28 -11.20 0.29
CA SER A 154 6.71 -12.15 1.30
C SER A 154 7.90 -11.60 2.06
N GLY A 155 8.04 -12.01 3.32
CA GLY A 155 9.17 -11.64 4.15
C GLY A 155 9.00 -10.30 4.86
N TYR A 156 9.56 -10.23 6.06
CA TYR A 156 9.37 -9.11 6.98
C TYR A 156 10.68 -8.36 7.28
N ASN A 157 11.77 -8.70 6.60
CA ASN A 157 13.07 -8.09 6.85
C ASN A 157 13.15 -6.75 6.08
N PRO A 158 13.27 -5.60 6.77
CA PRO A 158 13.25 -4.29 6.11
C PRO A 158 14.43 -4.01 5.18
N ILE A 159 15.52 -4.79 5.25
CA ILE A 159 16.63 -4.65 4.31
C ILE A 159 16.32 -5.31 2.97
N ASN A 160 15.66 -6.47 3.00
CA ASN A 160 15.51 -7.34 1.82
C ASN A 160 14.08 -7.40 1.28
N THR A 161 13.09 -6.87 1.99
CA THR A 161 11.70 -6.83 1.53
C THR A 161 11.49 -5.59 0.64
N PRO A 162 11.29 -5.74 -0.69
CA PRO A 162 11.23 -4.59 -1.59
C PRO A 162 10.07 -3.65 -1.31
N PHE A 163 8.97 -4.18 -0.75
CA PHE A 163 7.82 -3.38 -0.33
C PHE A 163 8.21 -2.27 0.66
N LEU A 164 9.20 -2.54 1.52
CA LEU A 164 9.62 -1.64 2.61
C LEU A 164 10.69 -0.62 2.20
N LEU A 165 11.08 -0.55 0.93
CA LEU A 165 11.98 0.47 0.41
C LEU A 165 11.22 1.78 0.16
N ALA A 166 11.77 2.90 0.61
CA ALA A 166 11.29 4.26 0.37
C ALA A 166 12.41 5.23 -0.06
N ASN A 167 13.36 4.75 -0.86
CA ASN A 167 14.48 5.50 -1.43
C ASN A 167 14.16 6.14 -2.79
N GLY A 168 12.90 6.47 -3.06
CA GLY A 168 12.46 7.23 -4.23
C GLY A 168 12.62 6.46 -5.54
N GLU A 169 13.41 6.99 -6.48
CA GLU A 169 13.55 6.43 -7.82
C GLU A 169 14.10 5.00 -7.88
N ASP A 170 14.83 4.61 -6.84
CA ASP A 170 15.41 3.27 -6.65
C ASP A 170 14.49 2.33 -5.86
N ALA A 171 13.40 2.85 -5.29
CA ALA A 171 12.43 2.04 -4.56
C ALA A 171 11.66 1.13 -5.52
N PHE A 172 11.18 0.00 -4.98
CA PHE A 172 10.30 -0.88 -5.71
C PHE A 172 9.04 -0.13 -6.16
N TYR A 173 8.49 -0.51 -7.32
CA TYR A 173 7.42 0.17 -8.08
C TYR A 173 6.52 1.12 -7.29
N GLY A 174 6.25 2.29 -7.86
CA GLY A 174 5.50 3.36 -7.22
C GLY A 174 6.37 4.35 -6.45
N TRP A 175 7.67 4.07 -6.35
CA TRP A 175 8.73 5.01 -5.98
C TRP A 175 8.44 5.83 -4.70
N PRO A 176 7.99 5.18 -3.60
CA PRO A 176 7.85 5.87 -2.31
C PRO A 176 9.17 6.53 -1.92
N LYS A 177 9.10 7.74 -1.36
CA LYS A 177 10.27 8.48 -0.89
C LYS A 177 10.07 9.00 0.53
N ASN A 178 10.96 8.63 1.44
CA ASN A 178 11.07 9.25 2.76
C ASN A 178 12.50 9.06 3.31
N ASP A 179 13.27 10.16 3.34
CA ASP A 179 14.69 10.12 3.70
C ASP A 179 14.92 9.79 5.19
N GLU A 180 14.00 10.18 6.07
CA GLU A 180 14.07 9.88 7.52
C GLU A 180 13.82 8.39 7.79
N TYR A 181 12.80 7.82 7.16
CA TYR A 181 12.51 6.40 7.22
C TYR A 181 13.68 5.57 6.64
N GLU A 182 14.28 5.98 5.52
CA GLU A 182 15.44 5.28 4.96
C GLU A 182 16.67 5.37 5.87
N ALA A 183 16.86 6.48 6.59
CA ALA A 183 17.90 6.61 7.59
C ALA A 183 17.69 5.66 8.78
N LEU A 184 16.44 5.47 9.24
CA LEU A 184 16.12 4.45 10.25
C LEU A 184 16.33 3.04 9.70
N ARG A 185 15.87 2.76 8.48
CA ARG A 185 16.00 1.46 7.81
C ARG A 185 17.48 1.05 7.68
N ALA A 186 18.37 2.00 7.39
CA ALA A 186 19.81 1.75 7.30
C ALA A 186 20.42 1.29 8.63
N LYS A 187 19.91 1.76 9.78
CA LYS A 187 20.36 1.33 11.12
C LYS A 187 19.99 -0.11 11.45
N TRP A 188 19.10 -0.75 10.68
CA TRP A 188 18.64 -2.11 10.97
C TRP A 188 19.76 -3.16 10.95
N ILE A 189 20.85 -2.90 10.22
CA ILE A 189 22.04 -3.79 10.23
C ILE A 189 23.00 -3.50 11.38
N GLU A 190 22.78 -2.42 12.13
CA GLU A 190 23.64 -1.96 13.23
C GLU A 190 23.12 -2.37 14.61
N VAL A 191 21.86 -2.83 14.70
CA VAL A 191 21.25 -3.27 15.97
C VAL A 191 21.62 -4.73 16.27
N ASP A 192 22.05 -5.00 17.51
CA ASP A 192 22.55 -6.31 17.93
C ASP A 192 21.56 -7.07 18.83
N THR A 193 20.60 -6.36 19.42
CA THR A 193 19.62 -6.96 20.35
C THR A 193 18.19 -6.93 19.79
N LEU A 194 17.36 -7.86 20.27
CA LEU A 194 15.93 -7.88 19.93
C LEU A 194 15.20 -6.62 20.44
N GLU A 195 15.61 -6.08 21.59
CA GLU A 195 14.99 -4.88 22.16
C GLU A 195 15.26 -3.64 21.29
N GLU A 196 16.51 -3.46 20.83
CA GLU A 196 16.87 -2.41 19.88
C GLU A 196 16.14 -2.58 18.55
N GLN A 197 16.04 -3.82 18.05
CA GLN A 197 15.29 -4.13 16.83
C GLN A 197 13.80 -3.80 16.97
N GLN A 198 13.19 -4.09 18.12
CA GLN A 198 11.79 -3.76 18.41
C GLN A 198 11.55 -2.25 18.51
N ALA A 199 12.47 -1.52 19.16
CA ALA A 199 12.40 -0.06 19.23
C ALA A 199 12.49 0.58 17.84
N LEU A 200 13.49 0.16 17.04
CA LEU A 200 13.66 0.64 15.67
C LEU A 200 12.46 0.29 14.78
N ALA A 201 11.89 -0.91 14.93
CA ALA A 201 10.68 -1.32 14.21
C ALA A 201 9.48 -0.42 14.52
N ARG A 202 9.31 0.02 15.78
CA ARG A 202 8.24 0.98 16.13
C ARG A 202 8.46 2.33 15.47
N GLU A 203 9.66 2.90 15.56
CA GLU A 203 9.98 4.18 14.92
C GLU A 203 9.76 4.15 13.40
N MET A 204 10.27 3.10 12.74
CA MET A 204 10.08 2.89 11.31
C MET A 204 8.61 2.80 10.92
N GLN A 205 7.81 2.04 11.69
CA GLN A 205 6.39 1.89 11.42
C GLN A 205 5.62 3.19 11.64
N GLY A 206 5.98 3.94 12.69
CA GLY A 206 5.44 5.26 12.96
C GLY A 206 5.53 6.16 11.72
N LEU A 207 6.75 6.31 11.19
CA LEU A 207 6.98 7.11 9.98
C LEU A 207 6.29 6.53 8.75
N TRP A 208 6.28 5.21 8.57
CA TRP A 208 5.64 4.57 7.41
C TRP A 208 4.18 5.00 7.25
N TRP A 209 3.44 5.08 8.37
CA TRP A 209 2.04 5.50 8.34
C TRP A 209 1.85 7.01 8.18
N ASP A 210 2.83 7.83 8.56
CA ASP A 210 2.77 9.28 8.33
C ASP A 210 2.87 9.62 6.84
N PHE A 211 3.85 9.04 6.12
CA PHE A 211 4.02 9.30 4.68
C PHE A 211 3.22 8.35 3.79
N VAL A 212 2.69 7.27 4.36
CA VAL A 212 1.90 6.21 3.72
C VAL A 212 2.68 5.54 2.59
N GLY A 213 3.73 4.78 2.94
CA GLY A 213 4.53 4.08 1.94
C GLY A 213 3.73 3.11 1.08
N GLY A 214 2.72 2.46 1.65
CA GLY A 214 1.77 1.57 0.99
C GLY A 214 0.66 1.19 1.94
N VAL A 215 -0.45 0.68 1.44
CA VAL A 215 -1.63 0.30 2.24
C VAL A 215 -1.74 -1.21 2.31
N LEU A 216 -1.83 -1.78 3.50
CA LEU A 216 -2.01 -3.23 3.67
C LEU A 216 -3.49 -3.59 3.53
N LEU A 217 -3.77 -4.66 2.81
CA LEU A 217 -5.13 -5.16 2.56
C LEU A 217 -5.47 -6.39 3.40
N GLY A 218 -4.46 -7.17 3.82
CA GLY A 218 -4.60 -8.38 4.64
C GLY A 218 -3.46 -9.38 4.39
#